data_AF-A0A661SFW5-F1
#
_entry.id   AF-A0A661SFW5-F1
#
_cell.length_a   1.000
_cell.length_b   1.000
_cell.length_c   1.000
_cell.angle_alpha   90.00
_cell.angle_beta   90.00
_cell.angle_gamma   90.00
#
_symmetry.space_group_name_H-M   'P 1'
#
loop_
_entity.id
_entity.type
_entity.pdbx_description
1 polymer ?
#
loop_
_entity_poly.entity_id
_entity_poly.type
_entity_poly.pdbx_seq_one_letter_code
_entity_poly.pdbx_strand_id
1 'polypeptide(L)'
;MRDPHGNIVTYTYACDSPSAATSCYLETISYNGTVITFYRESRPDPISFATGSNVGWLSSRLKTIDIQVSGERVRTYQLTYTEGVNTSRSLLSSVQQFGNDAVLDASGNVTSGTSLSPMTFTWQAGADGRFEDYTTVTGPGKKVFFADVNGDGFSDLIKHDPTNGRIYTFLSNGDGTYQDYKLAKGPGGNDEGYVTFGDVNGDGRTDLVKYDTVGTVYI
;
A
#
# COMPACT_ATOMS: atom_id res chain seq x y z
N MET A 1 5.73 -5.26 -29.69
CA MET A 1 4.45 -4.65 -30.11
C MET A 1 4.64 -3.94 -31.44
N ARG A 2 3.61 -3.89 -32.28
CA ARG A 2 3.62 -3.20 -33.58
C ARG A 2 2.43 -2.25 -33.64
N ASP A 3 2.65 -1.02 -34.05
CA ASP A 3 1.56 -0.04 -34.25
C ASP A 3 0.91 -0.18 -35.64
N PRO A 4 -0.22 0.50 -35.91
CA PRO A 4 -0.87 0.47 -37.22
C PRO A 4 -0.03 1.05 -38.37
N HIS A 5 1.00 1.83 -38.07
CA HIS A 5 1.91 2.43 -39.05
C HIS A 5 3.16 1.57 -39.30
N GLY A 6 3.23 0.38 -38.69
CA GLY A 6 4.31 -0.58 -38.88
C GLY A 6 5.53 -0.35 -37.98
N ASN A 7 5.51 0.63 -37.07
CA ASN A 7 6.57 0.84 -36.09
C ASN A 7 6.58 -0.31 -35.08
N ILE A 8 7.77 -0.75 -34.67
CA ILE A 8 7.96 -1.86 -33.74
C ILE A 8 8.65 -1.36 -32.49
N VAL A 9 8.10 -1.74 -31.34
CA VAL A 9 8.73 -1.59 -30.02
C VAL A 9 8.90 -2.98 -29.41
N THR A 10 10.12 -3.33 -29.03
CA THR A 10 10.47 -4.59 -28.40
C THR A 10 10.73 -4.37 -26.92
N TYR A 11 10.23 -5.27 -26.08
CA TYR A 11 10.41 -5.26 -24.63
C TYR A 11 11.07 -6.58 -24.22
N THR A 12 12.12 -6.52 -23.42
CA THR A 12 12.72 -7.71 -22.79
C THR A 12 12.55 -7.64 -21.28
N TYR A 13 12.45 -8.80 -20.65
CA TYR A 13 12.27 -8.93 -19.21
C TYR A 13 13.29 -9.92 -18.65
N ALA A 14 13.81 -9.63 -17.47
CA ALA A 14 14.62 -10.55 -16.68
C ALA A 14 13.81 -10.97 -15.45
N CYS A 15 13.69 -12.27 -15.20
CA CYS A 15 12.92 -12.82 -14.09
C CYS A 15 13.84 -13.46 -13.05
N ASP A 16 13.49 -13.35 -11.76
CA ASP A 16 14.29 -13.92 -10.65
C ASP A 16 14.33 -15.46 -10.68
N SER A 17 13.36 -16.12 -11.34
CA SER A 17 13.35 -17.56 -11.62
C SER A 17 12.64 -17.84 -12.95
N PRO A 18 12.96 -18.95 -13.65
CA PRO A 18 12.18 -19.42 -14.80
C PRO A 18 10.80 -19.98 -14.43
N SER A 19 10.47 -20.14 -13.14
CA SER A 19 9.16 -20.62 -12.67
C SER A 19 8.14 -19.48 -12.49
N ALA A 20 6.86 -19.77 -12.80
CA ALA A 20 5.73 -18.84 -12.84
C ALA A 20 5.37 -18.11 -11.52
N ALA A 21 6.13 -18.32 -10.44
CA ALA A 21 5.91 -17.71 -9.13
C ALA A 21 6.83 -16.51 -8.85
N THR A 22 7.54 -15.98 -9.87
CA THR A 22 8.58 -14.97 -9.64
C THR A 22 8.35 -13.64 -10.35
N SER A 23 9.03 -12.63 -9.84
CA SER A 23 9.03 -11.28 -10.35
C SER A 23 9.86 -11.19 -11.63
N CYS A 24 9.23 -10.66 -12.68
CA CYS A 24 9.88 -10.28 -13.91
C CYS A 24 10.00 -8.76 -13.97
N TYR A 25 11.18 -8.27 -14.30
CA TYR A 25 11.48 -6.85 -14.39
C TYR A 25 11.81 -6.50 -15.82
N LEU A 26 11.31 -5.36 -16.27
CA LEU A 26 11.65 -4.80 -17.56
C LEU A 26 13.17 -4.58 -17.62
N GLU A 27 13.82 -5.11 -18.64
CA GLU A 27 15.26 -5.06 -18.82
C GLU A 27 15.65 -4.10 -19.95
N THR A 28 15.01 -4.23 -21.11
CA THR A 28 15.20 -3.28 -22.22
C THR A 28 13.89 -2.91 -22.91
N ILE A 29 13.84 -1.67 -23.42
CA ILE A 29 12.90 -1.26 -24.46
C ILE A 29 13.71 -0.84 -25.68
N SER A 30 13.41 -1.41 -26.84
CA SER A 30 14.12 -1.11 -28.09
C SER A 30 13.17 -0.73 -29.20
N TYR A 31 13.42 0.39 -29.87
CA TYR A 31 12.63 0.90 -30.99
C TYR A 31 13.46 1.88 -31.82
N ASN A 32 13.31 1.85 -33.15
CA ASN A 32 13.91 2.84 -34.06
C ASN A 32 15.38 3.20 -33.78
N GLY A 33 16.23 2.21 -33.47
CA GLY A 33 17.64 2.42 -33.11
C GLY A 33 17.89 2.97 -31.70
N THR A 34 16.84 3.31 -30.95
CA THR A 34 16.88 3.62 -29.52
C THR A 34 16.84 2.34 -28.69
N VAL A 35 17.70 2.27 -27.68
CA VAL A 35 17.71 1.23 -26.65
C VAL A 35 17.67 1.90 -25.29
N ILE A 36 16.68 1.55 -24.48
CA ILE A 36 16.53 1.97 -23.09
C ILE A 36 16.83 0.77 -22.21
N THR A 37 17.87 0.83 -21.41
CA THR A 37 18.31 -0.26 -20.52
C THR A 37 17.99 0.10 -19.07
N PHE A 38 17.39 -0.85 -18.35
CA PHE A 38 16.98 -0.70 -16.95
C PHE A 38 17.87 -1.55 -16.04
N TYR A 39 18.77 -0.89 -15.32
CA TYR A 39 19.65 -1.54 -14.35
C TYR A 39 19.01 -1.55 -12.97
N ARG A 40 19.19 -2.65 -12.26
CA ARG A 40 18.60 -2.90 -10.95
C ARG A 40 19.66 -3.24 -9.93
N GLU A 41 19.27 -3.14 -8.67
CA GLU A 41 20.03 -3.63 -7.53
C GLU A 41 19.11 -4.40 -6.58
N SER A 42 19.71 -5.19 -5.70
CA SER A 42 18.98 -5.89 -4.64
C SER A 42 18.24 -4.89 -3.76
N ARG A 43 16.98 -5.18 -3.49
CA ARG A 43 16.14 -4.42 -2.58
C ARG A 43 16.31 -4.96 -1.15
N PRO A 44 16.63 -4.12 -0.14
CA PRO A 44 16.77 -4.57 1.25
C PRO A 44 15.42 -4.91 1.91
N ASP A 45 14.31 -4.42 1.37
CA ASP A 45 12.93 -4.58 1.85
C ASP A 45 12.03 -5.30 0.82
N PRO A 46 12.21 -6.61 0.54
CA PRO A 46 11.40 -7.32 -0.45
C PRO A 46 9.89 -7.21 -0.18
N ILE A 47 9.12 -6.91 -1.22
CA ILE A 47 7.66 -6.77 -1.14
C ILE A 47 7.01 -8.05 -1.66
N SER A 48 6.17 -8.68 -0.84
CA SER A 48 5.41 -9.86 -1.26
C SER A 48 4.13 -9.47 -1.99
N PHE A 49 3.69 -10.33 -2.91
CA PHE A 49 2.39 -10.20 -3.60
C PHE A 49 1.77 -11.57 -3.84
N ALA A 50 0.44 -11.64 -3.85
CA ALA A 50 -0.28 -12.87 -4.12
C ALA A 50 -0.45 -13.07 -5.63
N THR A 51 -0.15 -14.27 -6.14
CA THR A 51 -0.37 -14.65 -7.54
C THR A 51 -1.59 -15.58 -7.71
N GLY A 52 -2.38 -15.77 -6.66
CA GLY A 52 -3.48 -16.72 -6.60
C GLY A 52 -3.06 -18.18 -6.40
N SER A 53 -1.82 -18.54 -6.73
CA SER A 53 -1.26 -19.90 -6.53
C SER A 53 -0.07 -19.92 -5.57
N ASN A 54 0.68 -18.82 -5.48
CA ASN A 54 1.88 -18.69 -4.68
C ASN A 54 2.04 -17.25 -4.17
N VAL A 55 3.06 -17.04 -3.35
CA VAL A 55 3.53 -15.70 -2.97
C VAL A 55 4.76 -15.36 -3.82
N GLY A 56 4.65 -14.29 -4.62
CA GLY A 56 5.77 -13.70 -5.34
C GLY A 56 6.50 -12.66 -4.49
N TRP A 57 7.74 -12.34 -4.87
CA TRP A 57 8.62 -11.42 -4.14
C TRP A 57 9.30 -10.41 -5.07
N LEU A 58 9.09 -9.12 -4.83
CA LEU A 58 9.78 -8.03 -5.51
C LEU A 58 11.11 -7.74 -4.80
N SER A 59 12.15 -8.46 -5.21
CA SER A 59 13.47 -8.48 -4.58
C SER A 59 14.49 -7.52 -5.19
N SER A 60 14.14 -6.84 -6.28
CA SER A 60 15.00 -5.85 -6.93
C SER A 60 14.33 -4.48 -7.02
N ARG A 61 15.13 -3.42 -6.97
CA ARG A 61 14.69 -2.03 -7.23
C ARG A 61 15.50 -1.42 -8.37
N LEU A 62 14.90 -0.47 -9.09
CA LEU A 62 15.52 0.21 -10.22
C LEU A 62 16.61 1.18 -9.72
N LYS A 63 17.79 1.15 -10.31
CA LYS A 63 18.91 2.02 -9.93
C LYS A 63 19.35 2.96 -11.03
N THR A 64 19.36 2.50 -12.28
CA THR A 64 19.83 3.31 -13.40
C THR A 64 18.98 3.05 -14.63
N ILE A 65 18.65 4.11 -15.38
CA ILE A 65 18.07 4.02 -16.72
C ILE A 65 19.09 4.62 -17.68
N ASP A 66 19.53 3.82 -18.64
CA ASP A 66 20.45 4.26 -19.68
C ASP A 66 19.74 4.34 -21.03
N ILE A 67 19.94 5.42 -21.78
CA ILE A 67 19.31 5.65 -23.08
C ILE A 67 20.39 5.83 -24.12
N GLN A 68 20.35 4.96 -25.13
CA GLN A 68 21.25 4.99 -26.28
C GLN A 68 20.44 5.14 -27.57
N VAL A 69 20.98 5.88 -28.53
CA VAL A 69 20.42 6.04 -29.88
C VAL A 69 21.52 5.70 -30.87
N SER A 70 21.27 4.72 -31.73
CA SER A 70 22.25 4.24 -32.72
C SER A 70 23.60 3.81 -32.10
N GLY A 71 23.55 3.27 -30.87
CA GLY A 71 24.74 2.82 -30.12
C GLY A 71 25.42 3.91 -29.28
N GLU A 72 25.04 5.18 -29.47
CA GLU A 72 25.60 6.29 -28.71
C GLU A 72 24.70 6.68 -27.55
N ARG A 73 25.28 6.89 -26.37
CA ARG A 73 24.53 7.33 -25.20
C ARG A 73 24.02 8.75 -25.40
N VAL A 74 22.76 8.98 -25.08
CA VAL A 74 22.16 10.33 -25.13
C VAL A 74 21.85 10.85 -23.74
N ARG A 75 21.56 9.96 -22.79
CA ARG A 75 21.18 10.33 -21.43
C ARG A 75 21.22 9.13 -20.49
N THR A 76 21.57 9.38 -19.24
CA THR A 76 21.43 8.39 -18.15
C THR A 76 20.73 9.02 -16.97
N TYR A 77 19.90 8.24 -16.28
CA TYR A 77 19.25 8.63 -15.03
C TYR A 77 19.70 7.70 -13.91
N GLN A 78 20.20 8.26 -12.82
CA GLN A 78 20.54 7.54 -11.60
C GLN A 78 19.46 7.77 -10.55
N LEU A 79 18.97 6.70 -9.93
CA LEU A 79 17.99 6.71 -8.86
C LEU A 79 18.70 6.36 -7.55
N THR A 80 18.50 7.17 -6.52
CA THR A 80 19.06 6.95 -5.18
C THR A 80 17.93 6.78 -4.18
N TYR A 81 18.14 5.92 -3.18
CA TYR A 81 17.16 5.62 -2.14
C TYR A 81 17.73 5.90 -0.75
N THR A 82 16.85 6.28 0.16
CA THR A 82 17.08 6.32 1.60
C THR A 82 16.19 5.29 2.29
N GLU A 83 16.61 4.75 3.42
CA GLU A 83 15.75 3.86 4.21
C GLU A 83 14.77 4.67 5.07
N GLY A 84 13.52 4.23 5.12
CA GLY A 84 12.51 4.81 6.00
C GLY A 84 12.81 4.51 7.46
N VAL A 85 12.81 5.56 8.30
CA VAL A 85 13.21 5.49 9.72
C VAL A 85 12.48 4.44 10.56
N ASN A 86 11.19 4.19 10.29
CA ASN A 86 10.35 3.28 11.08
C ASN A 86 10.04 1.96 10.36
N THR A 87 10.19 1.91 9.04
CA THR A 87 9.72 0.78 8.22
C THR A 87 10.85 0.07 7.50
N SER A 88 12.07 0.62 7.52
CA SER A 88 13.21 0.20 6.71
C SER A 88 12.89 0.10 5.21
N ARG A 89 11.82 0.77 4.76
CA ARG A 89 11.42 0.75 3.35
C ARG A 89 12.38 1.55 2.49
N SER A 90 12.61 1.09 1.27
CA SER A 90 13.31 1.84 0.24
C SER A 90 12.48 3.03 -0.21
N LEU A 91 12.91 4.24 0.13
CA LEU A 91 12.28 5.50 -0.26
C LEU A 91 13.14 6.18 -1.31
N LEU A 92 12.59 6.44 -2.52
CA LEU A 92 13.33 7.15 -3.56
C LEU A 92 13.67 8.56 -3.06
N SER A 93 14.95 8.88 -2.92
CA SER A 93 15.42 10.15 -2.37
C SER A 93 15.85 11.12 -3.46
N SER A 94 16.35 10.62 -4.59
CA SER A 94 16.66 11.46 -5.73
C SER A 94 16.66 10.74 -7.07
N VAL A 95 16.47 11.54 -8.13
CA VAL A 95 16.75 11.17 -9.51
C VAL A 95 17.72 12.21 -10.09
N GLN A 96 18.88 11.76 -10.56
CA GLN A 96 19.89 12.61 -11.18
C GLN A 96 20.05 12.28 -12.65
N GLN A 97 20.03 13.30 -13.50
CA GLN A 97 20.22 13.16 -14.94
C GLN A 97 21.69 13.46 -15.30
N PHE A 98 22.30 12.55 -16.05
CA PHE A 98 23.62 12.71 -16.65
C PHE A 98 23.53 12.92 -18.17
N GLY A 99 24.54 13.58 -18.71
CA GLY A 99 24.69 13.85 -20.14
C GLY A 99 25.01 12.60 -20.97
N ASN A 100 25.36 12.83 -22.23
CA ASN A 100 25.83 11.77 -23.14
C ASN A 100 27.22 11.23 -22.77
N ASP A 101 27.98 12.00 -21.98
CA ASP A 101 29.31 11.66 -21.48
C ASP A 101 29.28 10.81 -20.20
N ALA A 102 28.11 10.35 -19.77
CA ALA A 102 27.99 9.47 -18.62
C ALA A 102 28.72 8.14 -18.87
N VAL A 103 29.55 7.74 -17.91
CA VAL A 103 30.27 6.47 -17.91
C VAL A 103 29.61 5.53 -16.90
N LEU A 104 29.26 4.32 -17.35
CA LEU A 104 28.67 3.29 -16.51
C LEU A 104 29.63 2.11 -16.38
N ASP A 105 29.66 1.47 -15.21
CA ASP A 105 30.31 0.16 -15.06
C ASP A 105 29.44 -0.98 -15.63
N ALA A 106 29.94 -2.22 -15.58
CA ALA A 106 29.23 -3.39 -16.09
C ALA A 106 27.89 -3.67 -15.38
N SER A 107 27.72 -3.17 -14.16
CA SER A 107 26.50 -3.31 -13.34
C SER A 107 25.55 -2.11 -13.51
N GLY A 108 25.88 -1.15 -14.38
CA GLY A 108 25.09 0.05 -14.64
C GLY A 108 25.23 1.13 -13.58
N ASN A 109 26.25 1.12 -12.73
CA ASN A 109 26.55 2.26 -11.85
C ASN A 109 27.14 3.40 -12.67
N VAL A 110 26.64 4.62 -12.49
CA VAL A 110 27.28 5.81 -13.06
C VAL A 110 28.55 6.11 -12.25
N THR A 111 29.71 6.14 -12.93
CA THR A 111 31.02 6.36 -12.30
C THR A 111 31.58 7.75 -12.60
N SER A 112 31.20 8.36 -13.72
CA SER A 112 31.56 9.74 -14.09
C SER A 112 30.61 10.30 -15.16
N GLY A 113 30.75 11.59 -15.47
CA GLY A 113 29.99 12.31 -16.49
C GLY A 113 29.41 13.63 -15.98
N THR A 114 29.10 14.54 -16.89
CA THR A 114 28.38 15.78 -16.56
C THR A 114 26.96 15.46 -16.14
N SER A 115 26.45 16.21 -15.15
CA SER A 115 25.10 16.01 -14.62
C SER A 115 24.40 17.31 -14.32
N LEU A 116 23.07 17.25 -14.37
CA LEU A 116 22.21 18.25 -13.76
C LEU A 116 22.16 18.02 -12.25
N SER A 117 21.76 19.06 -11.52
CA SER A 117 21.42 18.91 -10.10
C SER A 117 20.34 17.83 -9.92
N PRO A 118 20.45 16.98 -8.89
CA PRO A 118 19.47 15.95 -8.64
C PRO A 118 18.11 16.56 -8.32
N MET A 119 17.04 15.99 -8.87
CA MET A 119 15.69 16.17 -8.36
C MET A 119 15.59 15.37 -7.06
N THR A 120 15.26 16.04 -5.96
CA THR A 120 15.16 15.40 -4.64
C THR A 120 13.71 15.22 -4.22
N PHE A 121 13.47 14.16 -3.47
CA PHE A 121 12.19 13.82 -2.88
C PHE A 121 12.33 13.78 -1.36
N THR A 122 11.40 14.39 -0.65
CA THR A 122 11.32 14.31 0.80
C THR A 122 10.14 13.44 1.20
N TRP A 123 10.30 12.74 2.33
CA TRP A 123 9.31 11.82 2.85
C TRP A 123 8.92 12.26 4.26
N GLN A 124 7.62 12.24 4.53
CA GLN A 124 7.13 12.44 5.89
C GLN A 124 7.35 11.14 6.67
N ALA A 125 7.95 11.26 7.85
CA ALA A 125 7.98 10.15 8.79
C ALA A 125 6.54 9.81 9.20
N GLY A 126 6.18 8.53 9.20
CA GLY A 126 4.93 8.09 9.82
C GLY A 126 4.98 8.35 11.33
N ALA A 127 3.81 8.47 11.95
CA ALA A 127 3.69 8.53 13.41
C ALA A 127 4.50 7.39 14.06
N ASP A 128 5.11 7.65 15.21
CA ASP A 128 6.02 6.72 15.91
C ASP A 128 5.27 5.61 16.67
N GLY A 129 3.95 5.50 16.46
CA GLY A 129 3.10 4.47 17.06
C GLY A 129 2.78 4.70 18.53
N ARG A 130 3.09 5.88 19.09
CA ARG A 130 2.72 6.25 20.45
C ARG A 130 1.24 6.65 20.52
N PHE A 131 0.65 6.41 21.69
CA PHE A 131 -0.66 6.97 22.02
C PHE A 131 -0.48 8.46 22.33
N GLU A 132 -1.24 9.29 21.62
CA GLU A 132 -1.34 10.73 21.85
C GLU A 132 -2.47 11.04 22.85
N ASP A 133 -2.84 12.32 22.94
CA ASP A 133 -3.97 12.79 23.74
C ASP A 133 -5.24 11.96 23.53
N TYR A 134 -5.98 11.73 24.62
CA TYR A 134 -7.23 10.97 24.59
C TYR A 134 -8.43 11.91 24.66
N THR A 135 -9.50 11.54 23.95
CA THR A 135 -10.81 12.17 24.09
C THR A 135 -11.67 11.33 25.03
N THR A 136 -12.49 11.99 25.85
CA THR A 136 -13.43 11.28 26.73
C THR A 136 -14.77 11.14 26.03
N VAL A 137 -15.22 9.90 25.79
CA VAL A 137 -16.56 9.64 25.25
C VAL A 137 -17.46 9.09 26.34
N THR A 138 -18.37 9.93 26.83
CA THR A 138 -19.38 9.57 27.83
C THR A 138 -20.64 9.04 27.14
N GLY A 139 -21.41 8.22 27.84
CA GLY A 139 -22.67 7.67 27.34
C GLY A 139 -22.90 6.22 27.75
N PRO A 140 -24.14 5.71 27.56
CA PRO A 140 -24.60 4.43 28.08
C PRO A 140 -23.93 3.23 27.37
N GLY A 141 -24.02 2.06 28.01
CA GLY A 141 -23.42 0.81 27.56
C GLY A 141 -22.22 0.38 28.40
N LYS A 142 -22.01 -0.95 28.46
CA LYS A 142 -21.04 -1.60 29.38
C LYS A 142 -19.91 -2.31 28.64
N LYS A 143 -20.16 -2.74 27.40
CA LYS A 143 -19.17 -3.38 26.52
C LYS A 143 -18.86 -2.43 25.36
N VAL A 144 -17.60 -2.36 24.94
CA VAL A 144 -17.09 -1.45 23.91
C VAL A 144 -16.58 -2.23 22.72
N PHE A 145 -16.95 -1.78 21.51
CA PHE A 145 -16.49 -2.31 20.23
C PHE A 145 -16.17 -1.15 19.29
N PHE A 146 -15.38 -1.43 18.26
CA PHE A 146 -15.05 -0.49 17.19
C PHE A 146 -15.30 -1.14 15.84
N ALA A 147 -16.00 -0.43 14.95
CA ALA A 147 -16.25 -0.88 13.60
C ALA A 147 -16.72 0.29 12.72
N ASP A 148 -16.52 0.23 11.41
CA ASP A 148 -17.04 1.22 10.46
C ASP A 148 -18.50 0.86 10.13
N VAL A 149 -19.47 1.44 10.85
CA VAL A 149 -20.88 1.06 10.69
C VAL A 149 -21.59 1.85 9.59
N ASN A 150 -20.98 2.95 9.13
CA ASN A 150 -21.58 3.84 8.15
C ASN A 150 -20.90 3.78 6.76
N GLY A 151 -19.73 3.11 6.68
CA GLY A 151 -18.94 2.90 5.48
C GLY A 151 -18.08 4.11 5.08
N ASP A 152 -17.71 4.97 6.02
CA ASP A 152 -16.93 6.19 5.75
C ASP A 152 -15.41 5.99 5.86
N GLY A 153 -14.97 4.80 6.25
CA GLY A 153 -13.56 4.43 6.42
C GLY A 153 -13.01 4.76 7.81
N PHE A 154 -13.81 5.29 8.73
CA PHE A 154 -13.42 5.51 10.12
C PHE A 154 -14.04 4.48 11.05
N SER A 155 -13.27 4.04 12.05
CA SER A 155 -13.81 3.18 13.10
C SER A 155 -14.76 3.97 13.99
N ASP A 156 -16.04 3.64 13.97
CA ASP A 156 -17.04 4.14 14.89
C ASP A 156 -16.97 3.42 16.24
N LEU A 157 -17.45 4.08 17.30
CA LEU A 157 -17.52 3.51 18.63
C LEU A 157 -18.92 2.93 18.89
N ILE A 158 -18.96 1.69 19.35
CA ILE A 158 -20.20 0.99 19.68
C ILE A 158 -20.17 0.58 21.14
N LYS A 159 -21.20 0.99 21.90
CA LYS A 159 -21.41 0.56 23.28
C LYS A 159 -22.63 -0.34 23.38
N HIS A 160 -22.46 -1.54 23.92
CA HIS A 160 -23.53 -2.50 24.16
C HIS A 160 -23.84 -2.61 25.66
N ASP A 161 -25.11 -2.53 26.02
CA ASP A 161 -25.60 -2.84 27.37
C ASP A 161 -26.29 -4.21 27.40
N PRO A 162 -25.62 -5.26 27.90
CA PRO A 162 -26.19 -6.61 27.93
C PRO A 162 -27.37 -6.73 28.90
N THR A 163 -27.61 -5.75 29.80
CA THR A 163 -28.76 -5.85 30.71
C THR A 163 -30.09 -5.56 30.03
N ASN A 164 -30.07 -4.85 28.89
CA ASN A 164 -31.27 -4.44 28.17
C ASN A 164 -31.16 -4.61 26.64
N GLY A 165 -30.06 -5.18 26.15
CA GLY A 165 -29.80 -5.44 24.73
C GLY A 165 -29.61 -4.19 23.88
N ARG A 166 -29.45 -3.00 24.49
CA ARG A 166 -29.34 -1.75 23.72
C ARG A 166 -27.94 -1.56 23.18
N ILE A 167 -27.90 -1.04 21.95
CA ILE A 167 -26.67 -0.71 21.24
C ILE A 167 -26.68 0.79 20.99
N TYR A 168 -25.61 1.44 21.41
CA TYR A 168 -25.41 2.87 21.27
C TYR A 168 -24.21 3.08 20.35
N THR A 169 -24.45 3.72 19.22
CA THR A 169 -23.42 3.94 18.20
C THR A 169 -23.03 5.40 18.16
N PHE A 170 -21.74 5.67 18.31
CA PHE A 170 -21.13 6.98 18.26
C PHE A 170 -20.32 7.04 16.96
N LEU A 171 -20.77 7.85 16.00
CA LEU A 171 -20.09 7.97 14.71
C LEU A 171 -18.79 8.78 14.87
N SER A 172 -17.72 8.30 14.25
CA SER A 172 -16.43 8.98 14.27
C SER A 172 -16.45 10.23 13.39
N ASN A 173 -15.72 11.26 13.79
CA ASN A 173 -15.44 12.42 12.94
C ASN A 173 -14.10 12.31 12.20
N GLY A 174 -13.36 11.20 12.40
CA GLY A 174 -12.05 10.97 11.77
C GLY A 174 -10.88 11.73 12.42
N ASP A 175 -11.14 12.53 13.45
CA ASP A 175 -10.15 13.35 14.18
C ASP A 175 -9.94 12.89 15.64
N GLY A 176 -10.44 11.70 15.99
CA GLY A 176 -10.42 11.17 17.35
C GLY A 176 -11.60 11.61 18.23
N THR A 177 -12.52 12.43 17.70
CA THR A 177 -13.80 12.75 18.36
C THR A 177 -14.96 11.95 17.77
N TYR A 178 -16.07 11.91 18.51
CA TYR A 178 -17.28 11.18 18.11
C TYR A 178 -18.52 12.06 18.26
N GLN A 179 -19.51 11.82 17.41
CA GLN A 179 -20.83 12.40 17.51
C GLN A 179 -21.61 11.83 18.70
N ASP A 180 -22.67 12.52 19.09
CA ASP A 180 -23.64 12.00 20.06
C ASP A 180 -24.19 10.64 19.62
N TYR A 181 -24.36 9.74 20.59
CA TYR A 181 -24.77 8.39 20.27
C TYR A 181 -26.19 8.35 19.69
N LYS A 182 -26.36 7.47 18.71
CA LYS A 182 -27.66 7.05 18.23
C LYS A 182 -28.01 5.71 18.85
N LEU A 183 -29.23 5.60 19.38
CA LEU A 183 -29.75 4.34 19.87
C LEU A 183 -30.16 3.49 18.67
N ALA A 184 -29.41 2.43 18.41
CA ALA A 184 -29.90 1.34 17.59
C ALA A 184 -30.73 0.42 18.50
N LYS A 185 -31.98 0.16 18.09
CA LYS A 185 -32.76 -0.87 18.75
C LYS A 185 -32.19 -2.20 18.27
N GLY A 186 -31.34 -2.82 19.08
CA GLY A 186 -30.96 -4.22 18.89
C GLY A 186 -32.21 -5.10 18.79
N PRO A 187 -32.13 -6.29 18.18
CA PRO A 187 -33.23 -7.25 18.15
C PRO A 187 -33.62 -7.57 19.59
N GLY A 188 -34.70 -6.93 20.06
CA GLY A 188 -34.94 -6.65 21.47
C GLY A 188 -35.02 -7.89 22.36
N GLY A 189 -34.75 -7.69 23.65
CA GLY A 189 -34.83 -8.73 24.67
C GLY A 189 -33.91 -8.40 25.83
N ASN A 190 -34.20 -8.99 26.99
CA ASN A 190 -33.29 -9.10 28.13
C ASN A 190 -32.12 -10.01 27.67
N ASP A 191 -31.13 -9.38 27.04
CA ASP A 191 -30.12 -10.03 26.22
C ASP A 191 -28.86 -10.39 27.01
N GLU A 192 -28.90 -11.56 27.65
CA GLU A 192 -27.68 -12.28 28.04
C GLU A 192 -26.89 -12.82 26.83
N GLY A 193 -27.40 -12.61 25.60
CA GLY A 193 -26.74 -12.98 24.36
C GLY A 193 -25.45 -12.21 24.09
N TYR A 194 -24.67 -12.75 23.16
CA TYR A 194 -23.41 -12.15 22.72
C TYR A 194 -23.62 -11.44 21.40
N VAL A 195 -22.85 -10.37 21.19
CA VAL A 195 -22.85 -9.59 19.95
C VAL A 195 -21.44 -9.61 19.36
N THR A 196 -21.37 -9.66 18.04
CA THR A 196 -20.16 -9.46 17.25
C THR A 196 -20.50 -8.59 16.04
N PHE A 197 -19.47 -8.11 15.37
CA PHE A 197 -19.56 -7.12 14.30
C PHE A 197 -18.71 -7.56 13.12
N GLY A 198 -19.22 -7.34 11.90
CA GLY A 198 -18.48 -7.60 10.67
C GLY A 198 -19.34 -7.32 9.45
N ASP A 199 -18.72 -7.01 8.31
CA ASP A 199 -19.42 -6.89 7.02
C ASP A 199 -19.75 -8.29 6.50
N VAL A 200 -20.96 -8.77 6.80
CA VAL A 200 -21.40 -10.13 6.43
C VAL A 200 -22.20 -10.14 5.13
N ASN A 201 -22.69 -8.98 4.70
CA ASN A 201 -23.48 -8.83 3.49
C ASN A 201 -22.65 -8.30 2.28
N GLY A 202 -21.44 -7.78 2.52
CA GLY A 202 -20.51 -7.27 1.52
C GLY A 202 -20.81 -5.86 1.02
N ASP A 203 -21.59 -5.05 1.75
CA ASP A 203 -21.98 -3.70 1.35
C ASP A 203 -20.95 -2.62 1.76
N GLY A 204 -19.87 -3.02 2.42
CA GLY A 204 -18.83 -2.12 2.90
C GLY A 204 -19.18 -1.42 4.21
N ARG A 205 -20.24 -1.85 4.91
CA ARG A 205 -20.62 -1.41 6.25
C ARG A 205 -20.57 -2.59 7.20
N THR A 206 -20.28 -2.30 8.46
CA THR A 206 -20.29 -3.33 9.49
C THR A 206 -21.72 -3.70 9.88
N ASP A 207 -22.08 -4.97 9.72
CA ASP A 207 -23.32 -5.54 10.22
C ASP A 207 -23.21 -5.95 11.70
N LEU A 208 -24.34 -5.89 12.41
CA LEU A 208 -24.49 -6.44 13.75
C LEU A 208 -24.86 -7.91 13.66
N VAL A 209 -24.11 -8.77 14.33
CA VAL A 209 -24.45 -10.19 14.47
C VAL A 209 -24.67 -10.52 15.93
N LYS A 210 -25.86 -11.01 16.26
CA LYS A 210 -26.22 -11.49 17.60
C LYS A 210 -26.30 -13.01 17.60
N TYR A 211 -25.83 -13.65 18.65
CA TYR A 211 -26.16 -15.05 18.93
C TYR A 211 -26.69 -15.22 20.36
N ASP A 212 -27.80 -15.96 20.48
CA ASP A 212 -28.41 -16.27 21.77
C ASP A 212 -27.73 -17.47 22.45
N THR A 213 -28.11 -17.74 23.70
CA THR A 213 -27.54 -18.82 24.51
C THR A 213 -27.90 -20.22 24.02
N VAL A 214 -28.85 -20.35 23.09
CA VAL A 214 -29.27 -21.62 22.45
C VAL A 214 -28.74 -21.77 21.02
N GLY A 215 -27.95 -20.81 20.54
CA GLY A 215 -27.20 -20.87 19.27
C GLY A 215 -27.91 -20.25 18.06
N THR A 216 -29.05 -19.58 18.24
CA THR A 216 -29.71 -18.84 17.13
C THR A 216 -28.92 -17.59 16.80
N VAL A 217 -28.66 -17.37 15.51
CA VAL A 217 -27.96 -16.17 15.01
C VAL A 217 -28.94 -15.21 14.35
N TYR A 218 -28.80 -13.92 14.66
CA TYR A 218 -29.57 -12.81 14.08
C TYR A 218 -28.58 -11.82 13.45
N ILE A 219 -28.89 -11.35 12.24
CA ILE A 219 -28.12 -10.39 11.46
C ILE A 219 -29.09 -9.28 11.05
#